data_AF-A0A2E7LCL2-F1
#
_entry.id   AF-A0A2E7LCL2-F1
#
_cell.length_a   1.000
_cell.length_b   1.000
_cell.length_c   1.000
_cell.angle_alpha   90.00
_cell.angle_beta   90.00
_cell.angle_gamma   90.00
#
_symmetry.space_group_name_H-M   'P 1'
#
loop_
_entity.id
_entity.type
_entity.pdbx_description
1 polymer ?
#
loop_
_entity_poly.entity_id
_entity_poly.type
_entity_poly.pdbx_seq_one_letter_code
_entity_poly.pdbx_strand_id
1 'polypeptide(L)'
;MAMEEVVKNVRRHDTLAGVRARLRGRRAFDFSEIAMPAPAHLRGENWRDFQACAHLLVDRLLALSGGGVRLQNMIRLLPDNMNWQTGFLKVYGDLFADMLVVEKWWAVTIVQLTGQNQYQNWTLREAVEKLENLLKLPAEVRLNAADSPLEAEITLQQAIRGWDFAVQKQTLGQKFNQLLIARVKMPRELLPFVNEYGRILQSYIATRQQVESFRPRRGQMRPKVAPVIDEAVRQLDSVDRRLALFKPESATPARTVPPRN
;
A
#
# COMPACT_ATOMS: atom_id res chain seq x y z
N MET A 1 28.61 44.61 30.78
CA MET A 1 28.91 43.75 29.62
C MET A 1 28.05 42.50 29.77
N ALA A 2 26.94 42.44 29.04
CA ALA A 2 26.04 41.29 29.04
C ALA A 2 26.58 40.27 28.03
N MET A 3 26.87 39.06 28.49
CA MET A 3 27.35 37.97 27.65
C MET A 3 26.11 37.32 27.03
N GLU A 4 25.87 37.61 25.76
CA GLU A 4 24.79 37.05 24.97
C GLU A 4 25.08 35.55 24.75
N GLU A 5 24.38 34.72 25.52
CA GLU A 5 24.45 33.27 25.40
C GLU A 5 23.81 32.87 24.06
N VAL A 6 24.65 32.67 23.04
CA VAL A 6 24.22 32.18 21.74
C VAL A 6 23.76 30.74 21.89
N VAL A 7 22.47 30.56 22.17
CA VAL A 7 21.78 29.27 22.11
C VAL A 7 21.80 28.80 20.66
N LYS A 8 22.86 28.06 20.28
CA LYS A 8 22.91 27.32 19.02
C LYS A 8 21.87 26.22 19.07
N ASN A 9 20.68 26.50 18.56
CA ASN A 9 19.69 25.50 18.19
C ASN A 9 20.25 24.63 17.05
N VAL A 10 21.06 23.62 17.41
CA VAL A 10 21.47 22.57 16.48
C VAL A 10 20.23 21.76 16.16
N ARG A 11 19.51 22.14 15.10
CA ARG A 11 18.51 21.25 14.48
C ARG A 11 19.23 19.94 14.17
N ARG A 12 18.91 18.86 14.89
CA ARG A 12 19.42 17.52 14.59
C ARG A 12 19.14 17.24 13.12
N HIS A 13 20.21 17.19 12.31
CA HIS A 13 20.10 16.88 10.90
C HIS A 13 19.62 15.43 10.78
N ASP A 14 18.45 15.21 10.15
CA ASP A 14 17.93 13.86 9.90
C ASP A 14 18.77 13.21 8.79
N THR A 15 19.82 12.49 9.19
CA THR A 15 20.76 11.77 8.30
C THR A 15 20.06 10.76 7.40
N LEU A 16 18.88 10.27 7.81
CA LEU A 16 18.10 9.29 7.08
C LEU A 16 17.01 9.91 6.20
N ALA A 17 16.88 11.24 6.11
CA ALA A 17 15.83 11.88 5.31
C ALA A 17 15.88 11.44 3.83
N GLY A 18 17.07 11.44 3.23
CA GLY A 18 17.28 10.99 1.85
C GLY A 18 17.05 9.50 1.66
N VAL A 19 17.50 8.68 2.61
CA VAL A 19 17.29 7.22 2.61
C VAL A 19 15.80 6.89 2.69
N ARG A 20 15.08 7.56 3.58
CA ARG A 20 13.63 7.39 3.76
C ARG A 20 12.87 7.81 2.53
N ALA A 21 13.22 8.93 1.90
CA ALA A 21 12.58 9.38 0.67
C ALA A 21 12.77 8.34 -0.46
N ARG A 22 13.98 7.78 -0.59
CA ARG A 22 14.30 6.80 -1.62
C ARG A 22 13.62 5.44 -1.40
N LEU A 23 13.74 4.86 -0.21
CA LEU A 23 13.20 3.54 0.11
C LEU A 23 11.67 3.54 0.29
N ARG A 24 11.01 4.71 0.33
CA ARG A 24 9.54 4.80 0.32
C ARG A 24 8.91 4.51 -1.05
N GLY A 25 9.66 4.69 -2.14
CA GLY A 25 9.17 4.50 -3.51
C GLY A 25 9.79 3.30 -4.24
N ARG A 26 10.70 2.57 -3.59
CA ARG A 26 11.43 1.44 -4.18
C ARG A 26 11.56 0.31 -3.17
N ARG A 27 11.63 -0.93 -3.67
CA ARG A 27 11.91 -2.12 -2.84
C ARG A 27 13.29 -1.96 -2.21
N ALA A 28 13.36 -2.08 -0.88
CA ALA A 28 14.63 -2.24 -0.17
C ALA A 28 15.18 -3.65 -0.38
N PHE A 29 16.50 -3.78 -0.41
CA PHE A 29 17.15 -5.09 -0.48
C PHE A 29 17.02 -5.84 0.85
N ASP A 30 16.88 -7.15 0.75
CA ASP A 30 16.93 -8.09 1.86
C ASP A 30 18.33 -8.08 2.48
N PHE A 31 18.46 -8.55 3.72
CA PHE A 31 19.75 -8.50 4.40
C PHE A 31 20.77 -9.39 3.67
N SER A 32 20.35 -10.56 3.23
CA SER A 32 21.15 -11.44 2.36
C SER A 32 21.60 -10.76 1.05
N GLU A 33 20.72 -9.99 0.39
CA GLU A 33 21.03 -9.25 -0.85
C GLU A 33 22.04 -8.11 -0.63
N ILE A 34 22.04 -7.50 0.57
CA ILE A 34 23.00 -6.45 0.94
C ILE A 34 24.34 -7.07 1.32
N ALA A 35 24.33 -8.17 2.06
CA ALA A 35 25.53 -8.80 2.57
C ALA A 35 26.31 -9.56 1.48
N MET A 36 25.60 -10.04 0.44
CA MET A 36 26.21 -10.64 -0.74
C MET A 36 25.56 -10.08 -2.01
N PRO A 37 25.94 -8.87 -2.44
CA PRO A 37 25.30 -8.22 -3.58
C PRO A 37 25.68 -8.87 -4.90
N ALA A 38 24.68 -9.14 -5.75
CA ALA A 38 24.92 -9.54 -7.14
C ALA A 38 25.44 -8.34 -7.97
N PRO A 39 26.16 -8.57 -9.08
CA PRO A 39 26.63 -7.48 -9.96
C PRO A 39 25.51 -6.58 -10.52
N ALA A 40 24.25 -7.04 -10.52
CA ALA A 40 23.09 -6.25 -10.89
C ALA A 40 22.67 -5.23 -9.80
N HIS A 41 22.99 -5.48 -8.53
CA HIS A 41 22.72 -4.56 -7.42
C HIS A 41 23.71 -3.38 -7.42
N LEU A 42 24.90 -3.58 -8.01
CA LEU A 42 25.99 -2.61 -7.99
C LEU A 42 26.03 -1.70 -9.24
N ARG A 43 24.91 -1.54 -9.95
CA ARG A 43 24.84 -0.75 -11.19
C ARG A 43 23.61 0.17 -11.22
N GLY A 44 23.76 1.32 -11.87
CA GLY A 44 22.66 2.25 -12.17
C GLY A 44 21.84 2.66 -10.96
N GLU A 45 20.51 2.60 -11.07
CA GLU A 45 19.60 2.97 -9.99
C GLU A 45 19.64 1.98 -8.81
N ASN A 46 19.92 0.70 -9.06
CA ASN A 46 20.05 -0.31 -8.01
C ASN A 46 21.24 -0.01 -7.09
N TRP A 47 22.32 0.58 -7.63
CA TRP A 47 23.49 0.98 -6.82
C TRP A 47 23.10 2.02 -5.76
N ARG A 48 22.26 3.00 -6.14
CA ARG A 48 21.78 4.02 -5.21
C ARG A 48 20.82 3.42 -4.16
N ASP A 49 20.03 2.41 -4.53
CA ASP A 49 19.18 1.66 -3.59
C ASP A 49 20.02 0.84 -2.62
N PHE A 50 21.10 0.22 -3.12
CA PHE A 50 22.08 -0.50 -2.31
C PHE A 50 22.77 0.43 -1.31
N GLN A 51 23.24 1.59 -1.76
CA GLN A 51 23.84 2.61 -0.88
C GLN A 51 22.87 3.09 0.20
N ALA A 52 21.60 3.29 -0.15
CA ALA A 52 20.57 3.67 0.83
C ALA A 52 20.34 2.58 1.88
N CYS A 53 20.28 1.32 1.46
CA CYS A 53 20.15 0.17 2.37
C CYS A 53 21.40 0.00 3.24
N ALA A 54 22.60 0.11 2.67
CA ALA A 54 23.85 0.02 3.42
C ALA A 54 24.00 1.14 4.46
N HIS A 55 23.63 2.38 4.10
CA HIS A 55 23.63 3.50 5.03
C HIS A 55 22.67 3.25 6.20
N LEU A 56 21.44 2.80 5.92
CA LEU A 56 20.48 2.44 6.96
C LEU A 56 21.00 1.30 7.84
N LEU A 57 21.60 0.27 7.26
CA LEU A 57 22.12 -0.88 8.00
C LEU A 57 23.20 -0.43 9.01
N VAL A 58 24.15 0.38 8.56
CA VAL A 58 25.22 0.90 9.44
C VAL A 58 24.66 1.81 10.52
N ASP A 59 23.75 2.73 10.19
CA ASP A 59 23.07 3.59 11.17
C ASP A 59 22.39 2.76 12.27
N ARG A 60 21.69 1.70 11.86
CA ARG A 60 20.93 0.83 12.78
C ARG A 60 21.81 -0.05 13.63
N LEU A 61 22.91 -0.57 13.08
CA LEU A 61 23.91 -1.30 13.86
C LEU A 61 24.61 -0.38 14.88
N LEU A 62 24.91 0.86 14.51
CA LEU A 62 25.49 1.86 15.41
C LEU A 62 24.52 2.27 16.54
N ALA A 63 23.21 2.24 16.27
CA ALA A 63 22.18 2.53 17.26
C ALA A 63 21.92 1.40 18.27
N LEU A 64 22.45 0.20 18.05
CA LEU A 64 22.38 -0.90 19.02
C LEU A 64 23.21 -0.59 20.28
N SER A 65 22.94 -1.31 21.37
CA SER A 65 23.72 -1.18 22.61
C SER A 65 25.21 -1.49 22.36
N GLY A 66 26.06 -0.49 22.57
CA GLY A 66 27.49 -0.60 22.28
C GLY A 66 27.83 -0.69 20.78
N GLY A 67 26.93 -0.25 19.89
CA GLY A 67 27.05 -0.43 18.43
C GLY A 67 28.38 0.02 17.83
N GLY A 68 28.93 1.16 18.28
CA GLY A 68 30.24 1.63 17.80
C GLY A 68 31.39 0.67 18.13
N VAL A 69 31.46 0.18 19.36
CA VAL A 69 32.48 -0.79 19.81
C VAL A 69 32.29 -2.12 19.08
N ARG A 70 31.04 -2.57 18.93
CA ARG A 70 30.71 -3.80 18.19
C ARG A 70 31.14 -3.70 16.74
N LEU A 71 30.78 -2.63 16.03
CA LEU A 71 31.14 -2.47 14.63
C LEU A 71 32.67 -2.41 14.43
N GLN A 72 33.39 -1.74 15.34
CA GLN A 72 34.85 -1.73 15.32
C GLN A 72 35.42 -3.15 15.51
N ASN A 73 34.93 -3.89 16.50
CA ASN A 73 35.36 -5.27 16.76
C ASN A 73 35.05 -6.19 15.59
N MET A 74 33.89 -6.01 14.95
CA MET A 74 33.51 -6.73 13.75
C MET A 74 34.52 -6.52 12.62
N ILE A 75 34.87 -5.26 12.32
CA ILE A 75 35.87 -4.94 11.28
C ILE A 75 37.23 -5.57 11.60
N ARG A 76 37.64 -5.54 12.87
CA ARG A 76 38.90 -6.16 13.32
C ARG A 76 38.90 -7.69 13.19
N LEU A 77 37.76 -8.34 13.35
CA LEU A 77 37.61 -9.79 13.26
C LEU A 77 37.42 -10.31 11.83
N LEU A 78 37.14 -9.45 10.85
CA LEU A 78 36.93 -9.87 9.46
C LEU A 78 38.14 -10.59 8.85
N PRO A 79 39.41 -10.12 9.01
CA PRO A 79 40.57 -10.81 8.45
C PRO A 79 40.79 -12.22 9.02
N ASP A 80 40.42 -12.43 10.28
CA ASP A 80 40.65 -13.67 11.02
C ASP A 80 39.55 -14.74 10.81
N ASN A 81 38.46 -14.39 10.11
CA ASN A 81 37.36 -15.32 9.83
C ASN A 81 37.14 -15.43 8.32
N MET A 82 37.22 -16.66 7.77
CA MET A 82 36.93 -16.91 6.35
C MET A 82 35.47 -16.63 5.96
N ASN A 83 34.57 -16.52 6.93
CA ASN A 83 33.17 -16.17 6.73
C ASN A 83 32.80 -14.96 7.61
N TRP A 84 32.40 -13.87 6.96
CA TRP A 84 31.96 -12.65 7.65
C TRP A 84 30.76 -12.91 8.56
N GLN A 85 29.90 -13.89 8.25
CA GLN A 85 28.75 -14.24 9.09
C GLN A 85 29.20 -14.76 10.46
N THR A 86 30.27 -15.57 10.48
CA THR A 86 30.87 -16.07 11.72
C THR A 86 31.45 -14.93 12.56
N GLY A 87 32.13 -13.97 11.92
CA GLY A 87 32.59 -12.76 12.58
C GLY A 87 31.43 -11.94 13.16
N PHE A 88 30.34 -11.82 12.39
CA PHE A 88 29.15 -11.07 12.78
C PHE A 88 28.49 -11.67 14.02
N LEU A 89 28.21 -12.97 14.00
CA LEU A 89 27.56 -13.65 15.13
C LEU A 89 28.48 -13.76 16.36
N LYS A 90 29.81 -13.74 16.21
CA LYS A 90 30.71 -13.61 17.37
C LYS A 90 30.55 -12.27 18.09
N VAL A 91 30.28 -11.19 17.36
CA VAL A 91 30.17 -9.83 17.90
C VAL A 91 28.76 -9.46 18.34
N TYR A 92 27.74 -9.97 17.64
CA TYR A 92 26.34 -9.63 17.87
C TYR A 92 25.51 -10.82 18.36
N GLY A 93 26.13 -11.95 18.74
CA GLY A 93 25.43 -13.19 19.10
C GLY A 93 24.51 -13.09 20.31
N ASP A 94 24.73 -12.12 21.18
CA ASP A 94 23.84 -11.79 22.31
C ASP A 94 22.57 -11.05 21.87
N LEU A 95 22.58 -10.41 20.69
CA LEU A 95 21.42 -9.72 20.11
C LEU A 95 20.75 -10.56 19.01
N PHE A 96 21.51 -11.39 18.29
CA PHE A 96 21.05 -12.21 17.18
C PHE A 96 21.55 -13.64 17.34
N ALA A 97 20.63 -14.58 17.58
CA ALA A 97 20.98 -15.99 17.76
C ALA A 97 21.52 -16.64 16.48
N ASP A 98 21.02 -16.24 15.32
CA ASP A 98 21.41 -16.73 14.01
C ASP A 98 21.17 -15.66 12.91
N MET A 99 21.58 -15.96 11.68
CA MET A 99 21.39 -15.06 10.54
C MET A 99 19.92 -14.86 10.15
N LEU A 100 19.03 -15.81 10.44
CA LEU A 100 17.60 -15.66 10.18
C LEU A 100 16.97 -14.62 11.11
N VAL A 101 17.43 -14.53 12.37
CA VAL A 101 17.02 -13.46 13.28
C VAL A 101 17.50 -12.09 12.77
N VAL A 102 18.70 -12.01 12.18
CA VAL A 102 19.21 -10.78 11.55
C VAL A 102 18.33 -10.37 10.37
N GLU A 103 17.96 -11.30 9.50
CA GLU A 103 17.07 -11.06 8.35
C GLU A 103 15.69 -10.54 8.82
N LYS A 104 15.11 -11.15 9.87
CA LYS A 104 13.84 -10.68 10.46
C LYS A 104 13.96 -9.28 11.04
N TRP A 105 15.02 -9.00 11.80
CA TRP A 105 15.28 -7.68 12.36
C TRP A 105 15.44 -6.63 11.25
N TRP A 106 16.13 -6.98 10.17
CA TRP A 106 16.30 -6.12 9.01
C TRP A 106 14.98 -5.81 8.31
N ALA A 107 14.15 -6.83 8.05
CA ALA A 107 12.83 -6.63 7.47
C ALA A 107 11.97 -5.67 8.33
N VAL A 108 11.95 -5.86 9.66
CA VAL A 108 11.25 -4.94 10.58
C VAL A 108 11.84 -3.52 10.51
N THR A 109 13.17 -3.39 10.41
CA THR A 109 13.85 -2.10 10.30
C THR A 109 13.43 -1.33 9.04
N ILE A 110 13.31 -2.02 7.89
CA ILE A 110 12.80 -1.44 6.65
C ILE A 110 11.35 -0.96 6.83
N VAL A 111 10.49 -1.77 7.45
CA VAL A 111 9.10 -1.40 7.70
C VAL A 111 8.99 -0.19 8.63
N GLN A 112 9.77 -0.15 9.71
CA GLN A 112 9.81 0.97 10.65
C GLN A 112 10.28 2.26 9.97
N LEU A 113 11.28 2.19 9.08
CA LEU A 113 11.77 3.38 8.38
C LEU A 113 10.77 3.89 7.34
N THR A 114 10.21 2.99 6.54
CA THR A 114 9.37 3.35 5.37
C THR A 114 7.91 3.57 5.75
N GLY A 115 7.45 2.98 6.86
CA GLY A 115 6.07 2.93 7.29
C GLY A 115 5.20 1.98 6.44
N GLN A 116 5.81 1.13 5.63
CA GLN A 116 5.12 0.21 4.72
C GLN A 116 5.73 -1.19 4.79
N ASN A 117 4.89 -2.22 4.90
CA ASN A 117 5.36 -3.60 4.80
C ASN A 117 5.56 -3.98 3.32
N GLN A 118 6.75 -3.72 2.79
CA GLN A 118 7.07 -3.96 1.37
C GLN A 118 6.94 -5.43 0.97
N TYR A 119 7.09 -6.36 1.92
CA TYR A 119 6.92 -7.81 1.72
C TYR A 119 5.44 -8.25 1.71
N GLN A 120 4.50 -7.33 1.95
CA GLN A 120 3.06 -7.58 2.04
C GLN A 120 2.22 -6.66 1.16
N ASN A 121 2.86 -5.76 0.41
CA ASN A 121 2.21 -4.85 -0.52
C ASN A 121 2.04 -5.55 -1.88
N TRP A 122 0.86 -5.42 -2.47
CA TRP A 122 0.61 -5.90 -3.83
C TRP A 122 1.44 -5.12 -4.83
N THR A 123 1.92 -5.76 -5.90
CA THR A 123 2.46 -5.02 -7.05
C THR A 123 1.37 -4.09 -7.61
N LEU A 124 1.73 -3.03 -8.35
CA LEU A 124 0.74 -2.10 -8.91
C LEU A 124 -0.34 -2.83 -9.73
N ARG A 125 0.06 -3.81 -10.57
CA ARG A 125 -0.87 -4.61 -11.37
C ARG A 125 -1.81 -5.44 -10.50
N GLU A 126 -1.27 -6.20 -9.55
CA GLU A 126 -2.07 -7.01 -8.62
C GLU A 126 -3.00 -6.15 -7.78
N ALA A 127 -2.55 -4.95 -7.40
CA ALA A 127 -3.34 -4.01 -6.63
C ALA A 127 -4.51 -3.45 -7.44
N VAL A 128 -4.30 -3.11 -8.72
CA VAL A 128 -5.39 -2.72 -9.63
C VAL A 128 -6.39 -3.86 -9.79
N GLU A 129 -5.94 -5.08 -10.10
CA GLU A 129 -6.82 -6.25 -10.28
C GLU A 129 -7.63 -6.54 -9.00
N LYS A 130 -6.98 -6.52 -7.84
CA LYS A 130 -7.66 -6.73 -6.56
C LYS A 130 -8.62 -5.61 -6.21
N LEU A 131 -8.32 -4.36 -6.56
CA LEU A 131 -9.25 -3.25 -6.39
C LEU A 131 -10.47 -3.41 -7.28
N GLU A 132 -10.30 -3.75 -8.55
CA GLU A 132 -11.42 -3.98 -9.47
C GLU A 132 -12.31 -5.11 -8.97
N ASN A 133 -11.72 -6.24 -8.56
CA ASN A 133 -12.46 -7.35 -7.97
C ASN A 133 -13.16 -6.95 -6.67
N LEU A 134 -12.54 -6.07 -5.87
CA LEU A 134 -13.15 -5.54 -4.66
C LEU A 134 -14.34 -4.63 -4.95
N LEU A 135 -14.34 -3.88 -6.05
CA LEU A 135 -15.44 -3.00 -6.43
C LEU A 135 -16.64 -3.77 -7.03
N LYS A 136 -16.43 -4.98 -7.54
CA LYS A 136 -17.50 -5.85 -8.03
C LYS A 136 -18.35 -6.42 -6.90
N LEU A 137 -19.65 -6.55 -7.15
CA LEU A 137 -20.61 -7.14 -6.23
C LEU A 137 -21.02 -8.54 -6.71
N PRO A 138 -21.05 -9.56 -5.82
CA PRO A 138 -21.56 -10.88 -6.19
C PRO A 138 -23.04 -10.76 -6.55
N ALA A 139 -23.41 -11.29 -7.71
CA ALA A 139 -24.77 -11.27 -8.22
C ALA A 139 -25.61 -12.39 -7.61
N GLU A 140 -25.81 -12.36 -6.29
CA GLU A 140 -26.86 -13.16 -5.68
C GLU A 140 -28.03 -12.25 -5.32
N VAL A 141 -28.75 -11.84 -6.36
CA VAL A 141 -30.11 -11.33 -6.21
C VAL A 141 -31.01 -12.31 -6.94
N ARG A 142 -31.46 -13.34 -6.20
CA ARG A 142 -32.53 -14.24 -6.63
C ARG A 142 -33.76 -13.41 -6.96
N LEU A 143 -33.98 -13.18 -8.25
CA LEU A 143 -35.27 -12.76 -8.80
C LEU A 143 -35.75 -13.93 -9.65
N ASN A 144 -36.61 -14.75 -9.04
CA ASN A 144 -37.32 -15.91 -9.60
C ASN A 144 -36.57 -17.25 -9.60
N ALA A 145 -37.27 -18.28 -9.13
CA ALA A 145 -36.79 -19.65 -8.95
C ALA A 145 -36.71 -20.47 -10.26
N ALA A 146 -36.77 -19.82 -11.43
CA ALA A 146 -36.93 -20.50 -12.71
C ALA A 146 -35.78 -20.28 -13.71
N ASP A 147 -34.83 -19.38 -13.44
CA ASP A 147 -33.73 -19.11 -14.36
C ASP A 147 -32.36 -19.38 -13.73
N SER A 148 -31.53 -20.09 -14.49
CA SER A 148 -30.14 -20.43 -14.14
C SER A 148 -29.31 -19.15 -13.97
N PRO A 149 -28.53 -19.00 -12.88
CA PRO A 149 -27.81 -17.76 -12.59
C PRO A 149 -26.61 -17.60 -13.54
N LEU A 150 -26.77 -16.76 -14.56
CA LEU A 150 -25.63 -16.21 -15.27
C LEU A 150 -24.86 -15.31 -14.29
N GLU A 151 -23.57 -15.58 -14.10
CA GLU A 151 -22.60 -14.83 -13.28
C GLU A 151 -22.43 -13.38 -13.78
N ALA A 152 -23.46 -12.55 -13.67
CA ALA A 152 -23.41 -11.16 -14.09
C ALA A 152 -22.84 -10.31 -12.95
N GLU A 153 -21.51 -10.21 -12.80
CA GLU A 153 -20.87 -9.30 -11.84
C GLU A 153 -21.49 -7.89 -11.87
N ILE A 154 -22.10 -7.45 -10.77
CA ILE A 154 -22.84 -6.17 -10.71
C ILE A 154 -21.89 -5.06 -10.24
N THR A 155 -21.92 -3.90 -10.89
CA THR A 155 -21.12 -2.73 -10.47
C THR A 155 -21.78 -1.97 -9.32
N LEU A 156 -20.99 -1.18 -8.57
CA LEU A 156 -21.52 -0.31 -7.50
C LEU A 156 -22.61 0.64 -8.02
N GLN A 157 -22.45 1.15 -9.24
CA GLN A 157 -23.40 2.04 -9.90
C GLN A 157 -24.74 1.34 -10.17
N GLN A 158 -24.69 0.10 -10.67
CA GLN A 158 -25.89 -0.70 -10.94
C GLN A 158 -26.63 -1.01 -9.63
N ALA A 159 -25.90 -1.36 -8.57
CA ALA A 159 -26.48 -1.58 -7.25
C ALA A 159 -27.13 -0.31 -6.67
N ILE A 160 -26.49 0.85 -6.81
CA ILE A 160 -27.02 2.14 -6.36
C ILE A 160 -28.30 2.54 -7.12
N ARG A 161 -28.43 2.18 -8.40
CA ARG A 161 -29.63 2.46 -9.20
C ARG A 161 -30.77 1.46 -8.98
N GLY A 162 -30.44 0.18 -8.83
CA GLY A 162 -31.42 -0.90 -8.95
C GLY A 162 -31.85 -1.55 -7.64
N TRP A 163 -31.05 -1.46 -6.57
CA TRP A 163 -31.35 -2.17 -5.32
C TRP A 163 -32.16 -1.33 -4.34
N ASP A 164 -32.85 -2.00 -3.42
CA ASP A 164 -33.49 -1.34 -2.27
C ASP A 164 -32.45 -0.72 -1.33
N PHE A 165 -32.80 0.41 -0.70
CA PHE A 165 -31.85 1.16 0.13
C PHE A 165 -31.36 0.37 1.36
N ALA A 166 -32.17 -0.52 1.96
CA ALA A 166 -31.72 -1.33 3.07
C ALA A 166 -30.57 -2.27 2.65
N VAL A 167 -30.72 -2.90 1.49
CA VAL A 167 -29.69 -3.77 0.89
C VAL A 167 -28.47 -2.96 0.49
N GLN A 168 -28.66 -1.79 -0.14
CA GLN A 168 -27.56 -0.89 -0.50
C GLN A 168 -26.75 -0.48 0.73
N LYS A 169 -27.41 -0.05 1.81
CA LYS A 169 -26.74 0.43 3.02
C LYS A 169 -25.84 -0.66 3.62
N GLN A 170 -26.35 -1.89 3.73
CA GLN A 170 -25.58 -3.01 4.25
C GLN A 170 -24.39 -3.34 3.35
N THR A 171 -24.65 -3.54 2.06
CA THR A 171 -23.63 -4.03 1.12
C THR A 171 -22.54 -2.98 0.84
N LEU A 172 -22.92 -1.72 0.63
CA LEU A 172 -21.95 -0.64 0.43
C LEU A 172 -21.16 -0.34 1.71
N GLY A 173 -21.77 -0.50 2.89
CA GLY A 173 -21.06 -0.43 4.17
C GLY A 173 -20.00 -1.53 4.33
N GLN A 174 -20.32 -2.76 3.93
CA GLN A 174 -19.33 -3.86 3.88
C GLN A 174 -18.20 -3.55 2.89
N LYS A 175 -18.52 -3.05 1.69
CA LYS A 175 -17.51 -2.64 0.70
C LYS A 175 -16.60 -1.53 1.20
N PHE A 176 -17.13 -0.54 1.89
CA PHE A 176 -16.34 0.50 2.54
C PHE A 176 -15.33 -0.09 3.54
N ASN A 177 -15.76 -1.02 4.40
CA ASN A 177 -14.85 -1.68 5.34
C ASN A 177 -13.77 -2.51 4.63
N GLN A 178 -14.13 -3.21 3.54
CA GLN A 178 -13.15 -3.95 2.74
C GLN A 178 -12.13 -3.01 2.06
N LEU A 179 -12.56 -1.84 1.59
CA LEU A 179 -11.67 -0.80 1.04
C LEU A 179 -10.70 -0.26 2.10
N LEU A 180 -11.15 -0.06 3.34
CA LEU A 180 -10.28 0.35 4.45
C LEU A 180 -9.21 -0.69 4.75
N ILE A 181 -9.54 -1.98 4.71
CA ILE A 181 -8.58 -3.06 4.90
C ILE A 181 -7.59 -3.11 3.72
N ALA A 182 -8.09 -3.03 2.49
CA ALA A 182 -7.27 -3.03 1.27
C ALA A 182 -6.27 -1.88 1.26
N ARG A 183 -6.66 -0.70 1.77
CA ARG A 183 -5.80 0.49 1.88
C ARG A 183 -4.46 0.22 2.58
N VAL A 184 -4.42 -0.70 3.53
CA VAL A 184 -3.19 -1.03 4.29
C VAL A 184 -2.12 -1.69 3.42
N LYS A 185 -2.54 -2.44 2.39
CA LYS A 185 -1.66 -3.20 1.49
C LYS A 185 -1.48 -2.54 0.12
N MET A 186 -2.10 -1.38 -0.07
CA MET A 186 -2.23 -0.73 -1.36
C MET A 186 -0.98 0.11 -1.70
N PRO A 187 -0.50 0.06 -2.96
CA PRO A 187 0.49 1.01 -3.46
C PRO A 187 0.03 2.45 -3.33
N ARG A 188 0.99 3.38 -3.18
CA ARG A 188 0.72 4.79 -2.90
C ARG A 188 -0.06 5.46 -4.02
N GLU A 189 0.20 5.04 -5.25
CA GLU A 189 -0.43 5.52 -6.49
C GLU A 189 -1.94 5.28 -6.47
N LEU A 190 -2.39 4.20 -5.83
CA LEU A 190 -3.80 3.83 -5.77
C LEU A 190 -4.53 4.29 -4.49
N LEU A 191 -3.81 4.79 -3.48
CA LEU A 191 -4.42 5.30 -2.25
C LEU A 191 -5.46 6.41 -2.49
N PRO A 192 -5.24 7.39 -3.40
CA PRO A 192 -6.25 8.40 -3.71
C PRO A 192 -7.57 7.78 -4.17
N PHE A 193 -7.52 6.75 -5.02
CA PHE A 193 -8.70 6.08 -5.56
C PHE A 193 -9.47 5.34 -4.47
N VAL A 194 -8.78 4.53 -3.65
CA VAL A 194 -9.41 3.79 -2.54
C VAL A 194 -10.11 4.75 -1.57
N ASN A 195 -9.47 5.88 -1.25
CA ASN A 195 -10.05 6.91 -0.39
C ASN A 195 -11.26 7.60 -1.03
N GLU A 196 -11.19 7.86 -2.33
CA GLU A 196 -12.26 8.52 -3.07
C GLU A 196 -13.50 7.64 -3.20
N TYR A 197 -13.36 6.36 -3.57
CA TYR A 197 -14.45 5.39 -3.51
C TYR A 197 -15.07 5.31 -2.12
N GLY A 198 -14.23 5.19 -1.08
CA GLY A 198 -14.71 5.12 0.30
C GLY A 198 -15.53 6.35 0.69
N ARG A 199 -15.07 7.55 0.33
CA ARG A 199 -15.78 8.81 0.57
C ARG A 199 -17.11 8.86 -0.18
N ILE A 200 -17.14 8.48 -1.46
CA ILE A 200 -18.37 8.49 -2.27
C ILE A 200 -19.41 7.56 -1.66
N LEU A 201 -19.03 6.32 -1.33
CA LEU A 201 -19.93 5.34 -0.71
C LEU A 201 -20.49 5.84 0.63
N GLN A 202 -19.63 6.37 1.49
CA GLN A 202 -20.05 6.88 2.80
C GLN A 202 -20.97 8.09 2.66
N SER A 203 -20.65 9.02 1.75
CA SER A 203 -21.45 10.23 1.50
C SER A 203 -22.82 9.87 0.92
N TYR A 204 -22.88 8.91 0.00
CA TYR A 204 -24.12 8.40 -0.55
C TYR A 204 -25.02 7.80 0.54
N ILE A 205 -24.49 6.87 1.35
CA ILE A 205 -25.26 6.23 2.42
C ILE A 205 -25.78 7.27 3.42
N ALA A 206 -24.93 8.21 3.85
CA ALA A 206 -25.30 9.24 4.81
C ALA A 206 -26.40 10.17 4.26
N THR A 207 -26.21 10.69 3.04
CA THR A 207 -27.18 11.58 2.38
C THR A 207 -28.50 10.85 2.14
N ARG A 208 -28.46 9.60 1.65
CA ARG A 208 -29.67 8.84 1.38
C ARG A 208 -30.42 8.50 2.67
N GLN A 209 -29.72 8.17 3.76
CA GLN A 209 -30.35 7.96 5.06
C GLN A 209 -31.05 9.21 5.59
N GLN A 210 -30.52 10.41 5.35
CA GLN A 210 -31.19 11.67 5.71
C GLN A 210 -32.49 11.87 4.91
N VAL A 211 -32.50 11.52 3.62
CA VAL A 211 -33.70 11.60 2.77
C VAL A 211 -34.77 10.59 3.20
N GLU A 212 -34.37 9.37 3.58
CA GLU A 212 -35.31 8.34 4.08
C GLU A 212 -35.89 8.71 5.45
N SER A 213 -35.05 9.23 6.37
CA SER A 213 -35.48 9.61 7.72
C SER A 213 -36.18 10.98 7.81
N PHE A 214 -36.30 11.69 6.68
CA PHE A 214 -36.90 13.01 6.63
C PHE A 214 -38.37 12.99 7.05
N ARG A 215 -38.69 13.70 8.14
CA ARG A 215 -40.06 13.95 8.59
C ARG A 215 -40.47 15.38 8.20
N PRO A 216 -41.43 15.56 7.28
CA PRO A 216 -41.80 16.89 6.82
C PRO A 216 -42.43 17.71 7.95
N ARG A 217 -41.96 18.97 8.11
CA ARG A 217 -42.68 20.00 8.86
C ARG A 217 -43.59 20.78 7.91
N ARG A 218 -44.63 21.45 8.45
CA ARG A 218 -45.60 22.24 7.66
C ARG A 218 -44.85 23.15 6.67
N GLY A 219 -45.18 23.03 5.37
CA GLY A 219 -44.60 23.83 4.29
C GLY A 219 -43.27 23.32 3.70
N GLN A 220 -42.68 22.23 4.23
CA GLN A 220 -41.44 21.68 3.69
C GLN A 220 -41.70 20.56 2.67
N MET A 221 -41.02 20.65 1.52
CA MET A 221 -41.05 19.62 0.49
C MET A 221 -40.04 18.51 0.82
N ARG A 222 -40.43 17.25 0.60
CA ARG A 222 -39.54 16.10 0.81
C ARG A 222 -38.37 16.15 -0.19
N PRO A 223 -37.12 15.93 0.24
CA PRO A 223 -35.98 15.87 -0.67
C PRO A 223 -36.14 14.76 -1.69
N LYS A 224 -35.74 15.01 -2.95
CA LYS A 224 -35.80 14.01 -4.02
C LYS A 224 -34.61 13.07 -3.94
N VAL A 225 -34.89 11.78 -4.13
CA VAL A 225 -33.91 10.70 -4.13
C VAL A 225 -33.04 10.67 -5.40
N ALA A 226 -33.65 10.87 -6.57
CA ALA A 226 -32.99 10.77 -7.87
C ALA A 226 -31.66 11.56 -7.98
N PRO A 227 -31.59 12.85 -7.60
CA PRO A 227 -30.33 13.60 -7.71
C PRO A 227 -29.21 13.06 -6.82
N VAL A 228 -29.52 12.40 -5.70
CA VAL A 228 -28.52 11.77 -4.82
C VAL A 228 -27.91 10.53 -5.48
N ILE A 229 -28.75 9.73 -6.15
CA ILE A 229 -28.33 8.57 -6.94
C ILE A 229 -27.46 9.03 -8.11
N ASP A 230 -27.94 9.98 -8.89
CA ASP A 230 -27.26 10.45 -10.11
C ASP A 230 -25.89 11.05 -9.80
N GLU A 231 -25.78 11.83 -8.72
CA GLU A 231 -24.50 12.41 -8.30
C GLU A 231 -23.52 11.32 -7.85
N ALA A 232 -23.95 10.36 -7.03
CA ALA A 232 -23.07 9.28 -6.58
C ALA A 232 -22.57 8.44 -7.75
N VAL A 233 -23.43 8.10 -8.71
CA VAL A 233 -23.02 7.35 -9.90
C VAL A 233 -22.05 8.18 -10.76
N ARG A 234 -22.33 9.47 -10.99
CA ARG A 234 -21.44 10.35 -11.75
C ARG A 234 -20.05 10.42 -11.13
N GLN A 235 -19.96 10.49 -9.80
CA GLN A 235 -18.68 10.47 -9.09
C GLN A 235 -17.96 9.14 -9.27
N LEU A 236 -18.64 8.00 -9.09
CA LEU A 236 -18.05 6.67 -9.33
C LEU A 236 -17.53 6.52 -10.76
N ASP A 237 -18.31 6.92 -11.77
CA ASP A 237 -17.90 6.87 -13.18
C ASP A 237 -16.69 7.76 -13.50
N SER A 238 -16.47 8.83 -12.72
CA SER A 238 -15.28 9.67 -12.84
C SER A 238 -14.04 9.00 -12.25
N VAL A 239 -14.18 8.31 -11.12
CA VAL A 239 -13.08 7.56 -10.49
C VAL A 239 -12.70 6.36 -11.37
N ASP A 240 -13.68 5.60 -11.87
CA ASP A 240 -13.47 4.45 -12.75
C ASP A 240 -12.67 4.83 -14.01
N ARG A 241 -13.04 5.95 -14.66
CA ARG A 241 -12.33 6.46 -15.85
C ARG A 241 -10.87 6.79 -15.58
N ARG A 242 -10.57 7.35 -14.42
CA ARG A 242 -9.17 7.65 -14.03
C ARG A 242 -8.43 6.39 -13.61
N LEU A 243 -9.08 5.44 -12.95
CA LEU A 243 -8.48 4.16 -12.56
C LEU A 243 -8.09 3.35 -13.80
N ALA A 244 -8.88 3.40 -14.87
CA ALA A 244 -8.60 2.72 -16.14
C ALA A 244 -7.25 3.12 -16.77
N LEU A 245 -6.74 4.33 -16.49
CA LEU A 245 -5.42 4.79 -16.97
C LEU A 245 -4.25 4.03 -16.35
N PHE A 246 -4.46 3.32 -15.24
CA PHE A 246 -3.43 2.49 -14.59
C PHE A 246 -3.36 1.07 -15.15
N LYS A 247 -4.20 0.73 -16.15
CA LYS A 247 -4.11 -0.55 -16.84
C LYS A 247 -2.92 -0.54 -17.81
N PRO A 248 -2.03 -1.54 -17.77
CA PRO A 248 -1.21 -1.81 -18.94
C PRO A 248 -2.14 -2.17 -20.10
N GLU A 249 -1.86 -1.67 -21.29
CA GLU A 249 -2.58 -1.99 -22.51
C GLU A 249 -2.70 -3.52 -22.60
N SER A 250 -3.92 -4.04 -22.52
CA SER A 250 -4.19 -5.47 -22.68
C SER A 250 -3.55 -5.84 -24.02
N ALA A 251 -2.50 -6.67 -23.99
CA ALA A 251 -1.90 -7.18 -25.20
C ALA A 251 -3.03 -7.75 -26.06
N THR A 252 -3.35 -7.06 -27.15
CA THR A 252 -4.27 -7.54 -28.17
C THR A 252 -3.83 -8.95 -28.50
N PRO A 253 -4.67 -10.00 -28.31
CA PRO A 253 -4.27 -11.34 -28.68
C PRO A 253 -3.88 -11.28 -30.16
N ALA A 254 -2.61 -11.60 -30.43
CA ALA A 254 -2.05 -11.56 -31.77
C ALA A 254 -3.00 -12.32 -32.70
N ARG A 255 -3.52 -11.61 -33.71
CA ARG A 255 -4.36 -12.17 -34.76
C ARG A 255 -3.63 -13.37 -35.33
N THR A 256 -4.02 -14.58 -34.93
CA THR A 256 -3.57 -15.83 -35.53
C THR A 256 -4.01 -15.81 -36.98
N VAL A 257 -3.08 -15.47 -37.87
CA VAL A 257 -3.25 -15.65 -39.31
C VAL A 257 -3.16 -17.15 -39.56
N PRO A 258 -4.21 -17.81 -40.08
CA PRO A 258 -4.13 -19.23 -40.39
C PRO A 258 -3.14 -19.46 -41.56
N PRO A 259 -2.43 -20.60 -41.59
CA PRO A 259 -1.49 -20.91 -42.66
C PRO A 259 -2.23 -21.05 -43.99
N ARG A 260 -1.65 -20.46 -45.03
CA ARG A 260 -2.15 -20.51 -46.40
C ARG A 260 -1.63 -21.81 -47.03
N ASN A 261 -2.54 -22.71 -47.39
CA ASN A 261 -2.27 -23.81 -48.32
C ASN A 261 -2.14 -23.28 -49.74
#